data_AF-A0AAU7ECG8-F1
#
_entry.id   AF-A0AAU7ECG8-F1
#
_cell.length_a   1.000
_cell.length_b   1.000
_cell.length_c   1.000
_cell.angle_alpha   90.00
_cell.angle_beta   90.00
_cell.angle_gamma   90.00
#
_symmetry.space_group_name_H-M   'P 1'
#
loop_
_entity.id
_entity.type
_entity.pdbx_description
1 polymer ?
#
loop_
_entity_poly.entity_id
_entity_poly.type
_entity_poly.pdbx_seq_one_letter_code
_entity_poly.pdbx_strand_id
1 'polypeptide(L)'
;MKTKAELEQDIISITIKIHTEFPELSKYIAEMPENESGRDTDRMSKKNFKEYYNSLLELLLEYSKTHSANNAKNGTGELNSLDNLLYPPSEDIYNKGKKEIDLDPENPSKRKSLNEIKATSNEKGFEDDMSGDDLDVPGSELDDQQESVGSEDEENNYYSLGGDSHNDLDEDKG
;
A
#
# COMPACT_ATOMS: atom_id res chain seq x y z
N MET A 1 6.14 37.67 -9.78
CA MET A 1 4.86 37.09 -9.34
C MET A 1 5.09 35.61 -9.12
N LYS A 2 4.79 35.06 -7.94
CA LYS A 2 4.99 33.63 -7.66
C LYS A 2 4.28 32.74 -8.70
N THR A 3 4.85 31.61 -9.09
CA THR A 3 4.23 30.64 -9.98
C THR A 3 3.16 29.82 -9.23
N LYS A 4 2.34 29.04 -9.94
CA LYS A 4 1.36 28.14 -9.30
C LYS A 4 2.05 27.11 -8.41
N ALA A 5 3.12 26.49 -8.92
CA ALA A 5 3.91 25.51 -8.18
C ALA A 5 4.55 26.11 -6.90
N GLU A 6 5.07 27.35 -6.97
CA GLU A 6 5.60 28.02 -5.79
C GLU A 6 4.53 28.29 -4.73
N LEU A 7 3.32 28.70 -5.15
CA LEU A 7 2.20 28.90 -4.22
C LEU A 7 1.74 27.59 -3.57
N GLU A 8 1.72 26.50 -4.33
CA GLU A 8 1.40 25.16 -3.80
C GLU A 8 2.45 24.71 -2.77
N GLN A 9 3.75 24.91 -3.05
CA GLN A 9 4.82 24.61 -2.10
C GLN A 9 4.75 25.48 -0.83
N ASP A 10 4.41 26.76 -0.98
CA ASP A 10 4.22 27.66 0.16
C ASP A 10 3.03 27.22 1.03
N ILE A 11 1.92 26.80 0.40
CA ILE A 11 0.73 26.27 1.08
C ILE A 11 1.10 25.00 1.85
N ILE A 12 1.82 24.07 1.23
CA ILE A 12 2.27 22.85 1.91
C ILE A 12 3.16 23.20 3.12
N SER A 13 4.11 24.11 2.92
CA SER A 13 5.06 24.52 3.96
C SER A 13 4.35 25.17 5.16
N ILE A 14 3.37 26.06 4.92
CA ILE A 14 2.63 26.70 6.01
C ILE A 14 1.69 25.71 6.70
N THR A 15 1.07 24.78 5.97
CA THR A 15 0.21 23.75 6.56
C THR A 15 1.01 22.82 7.46
N ILE A 16 2.20 22.39 7.03
CA ILE A 16 3.12 21.60 7.88
C ILE A 16 3.47 22.40 9.13
N LYS A 17 3.84 23.68 8.98
CA LYS A 17 4.16 24.54 10.12
C LYS A 17 3.01 24.65 11.12
N ILE A 18 1.77 24.78 10.63
CA ILE A 18 0.58 24.83 11.49
C ILE A 18 0.41 23.52 12.26
N HIS A 19 0.55 22.37 11.61
CA HIS A 19 0.45 21.08 12.29
C HIS A 19 1.57 20.86 13.32
N THR A 20 2.78 21.36 13.05
CA THR A 20 3.92 21.17 13.97
C THR A 20 3.94 22.14 15.14
N GLU A 21 3.63 23.42 14.90
CA GLU A 21 3.76 24.48 15.91
C GLU A 21 2.42 24.79 16.61
N PHE A 22 1.30 24.57 15.93
CA PHE A 22 -0.03 24.96 16.39
C PHE A 22 -1.08 23.87 16.08
N PRO A 23 -0.93 22.65 16.63
CA PRO A 23 -1.77 21.50 16.27
C PRO A 23 -3.27 21.74 16.51
N GLU A 24 -3.64 22.64 17.44
CA GLU A 24 -5.02 23.06 17.70
C GLU A 24 -5.69 23.70 16.47
N LEU A 25 -4.92 24.39 15.63
CA LEU A 25 -5.40 25.04 14.42
C LEU A 25 -5.71 24.04 13.30
N SER A 26 -5.16 22.83 13.37
CA SER A 26 -5.36 21.78 12.35
C SER A 26 -6.83 21.44 12.15
N LYS A 27 -7.64 21.50 13.23
CA LYS A 27 -9.09 21.27 13.17
C LYS A 27 -9.79 22.27 12.24
N TYR A 28 -9.38 23.54 12.30
CA TYR A 28 -9.98 24.60 11.47
C TYR A 28 -9.60 24.47 10.00
N ILE A 29 -8.39 23.95 9.70
CA ILE A 29 -7.95 23.66 8.33
C ILE A 29 -8.83 22.57 7.71
N ALA A 30 -9.13 21.50 8.46
CA ALA A 30 -9.97 20.39 7.99
C ALA A 30 -11.43 20.79 7.73
N GLU A 31 -11.93 21.83 8.41
CA GLU A 31 -13.27 22.39 8.21
C GLU A 31 -13.33 23.46 7.11
N MET A 32 -12.18 23.87 6.55
CA MET A 32 -12.18 24.77 5.38
C MET A 32 -12.82 24.05 4.20
N PRO A 33 -13.71 24.71 3.43
CA PRO A 33 -14.30 24.08 2.26
C PRO A 33 -13.19 23.71 1.28
N GLU A 34 -12.90 22.42 1.17
CA GLU A 34 -12.18 21.89 0.02
C GLU A 34 -13.08 22.21 -1.17
N ASN A 35 -12.57 23.03 -2.09
CA ASN A 35 -13.26 23.26 -3.34
C ASN A 35 -13.21 21.95 -4.14
N GLU A 36 -14.11 21.02 -3.83
CA GLU A 36 -14.44 19.86 -4.64
C GLU A 36 -15.01 20.37 -5.97
N SER A 37 -14.10 20.77 -6.86
CA SER A 37 -14.41 20.99 -8.26
C SER A 37 -13.73 19.90 -9.06
N GLY A 38 -14.33 18.72 -8.99
CA GLY A 38 -14.16 17.73 -10.04
C GLY A 38 -14.49 18.37 -11.40
N ARG A 39 -13.66 18.06 -12.40
CA ARG A 39 -13.81 18.37 -13.83
C ARG A 39 -13.36 19.76 -14.29
N ASP A 40 -12.11 20.15 -14.05
CA ASP A 40 -11.25 20.84 -15.04
C ASP A 40 -9.92 21.22 -14.37
N THR A 41 -8.87 20.44 -14.66
CA THR A 41 -7.53 20.58 -14.04
C THR A 41 -6.77 21.85 -14.46
N ASP A 42 -7.26 22.59 -15.47
CA ASP A 42 -6.55 23.72 -16.09
C ASP A 42 -7.09 25.11 -15.69
N ARG A 43 -8.19 25.19 -14.92
CA ARG A 43 -8.81 26.46 -14.47
C ARG A 43 -8.80 26.68 -12.96
N MET A 44 -7.88 26.04 -12.25
CA MET A 44 -7.52 26.46 -10.89
C MET A 44 -6.81 27.82 -10.99
N SER A 45 -7.58 28.90 -10.99
CA SER A 45 -7.06 30.26 -11.07
C SER A 45 -6.02 30.46 -9.99
N LYS A 46 -4.80 30.85 -10.36
CA LYS A 46 -3.72 31.30 -9.45
C LYS A 46 -4.21 32.22 -8.33
N LYS A 47 -5.32 32.94 -8.57
CA LYS A 47 -6.03 33.76 -7.60
C LYS A 47 -6.57 32.94 -6.40
N ASN A 48 -7.16 31.78 -6.64
CA ASN A 48 -7.75 30.91 -5.60
C ASN A 48 -6.66 30.39 -4.65
N PHE A 49 -5.54 29.90 -5.17
CA PHE A 49 -4.40 29.49 -4.35
C PHE A 49 -3.84 30.64 -3.51
N LYS A 50 -3.76 31.83 -4.11
CA LYS A 50 -3.32 33.02 -3.40
C LYS A 50 -4.29 33.42 -2.28
N GLU A 51 -5.59 33.32 -2.52
CA GLU A 51 -6.64 33.59 -1.52
C GLU A 51 -6.58 32.58 -0.36
N TYR A 52 -6.43 31.29 -0.66
CA TYR A 52 -6.27 30.24 0.36
C TYR A 52 -4.98 30.39 1.16
N TYR A 53 -3.86 30.71 0.50
CA TYR A 53 -2.60 30.99 1.20
C TYR A 53 -2.72 32.20 2.14
N ASN A 54 -3.42 33.25 1.70
CA ASN A 54 -3.64 34.44 2.53
C ASN A 54 -4.53 34.15 3.74
N SER A 55 -5.57 33.33 3.60
CA SER A 55 -6.42 32.95 4.75
C SER A 55 -5.66 32.11 5.76
N LEU A 56 -4.80 31.18 5.33
CA LEU A 56 -3.92 30.43 6.22
C LEU A 56 -2.95 31.35 6.97
N LEU A 57 -2.37 32.34 6.29
CA LEU A 57 -1.51 33.36 6.92
C LEU A 57 -2.27 34.19 7.95
N GLU A 58 -3.49 34.62 7.64
CA GLU A 58 -4.31 35.44 8.54
C GLU A 58 -4.70 34.67 9.80
N LEU A 59 -5.09 33.41 9.64
CA LEU A 59 -5.41 32.52 10.75
C LEU A 59 -4.18 32.33 11.67
N LEU A 60 -3.00 32.10 11.10
CA LEU A 60 -1.75 32.01 11.85
C LEU A 60 -1.43 33.33 12.59
N LEU A 61 -1.65 34.46 11.92
CA LEU A 61 -1.38 35.79 12.46
C LEU A 61 -2.32 36.12 13.62
N GLU A 62 -3.62 35.89 13.50
CA GLU A 62 -4.59 36.07 14.59
C GLU A 62 -4.31 35.14 15.77
N TYR A 63 -3.95 33.89 15.50
CA TYR A 63 -3.58 32.95 16.56
C TYR A 63 -2.31 33.41 17.28
N SER A 64 -1.28 33.86 16.56
CA SER A 64 -0.04 34.36 17.16
C SER A 64 -0.25 35.58 18.07
N LYS A 65 -1.22 36.45 17.76
CA LYS A 65 -1.60 37.60 18.59
C LYS A 65 -2.26 37.17 19.90
N THR A 66 -3.06 36.11 19.85
CA THR A 66 -3.84 35.62 21.00
C THR A 66 -3.07 34.62 21.87
N HIS A 67 -2.05 33.95 21.33
CA HIS A 67 -1.33 32.86 22.00
C HIS A 67 0.18 33.11 22.25
N SER A 68 0.75 34.26 21.87
CA SER A 68 2.17 34.62 22.16
C SER A 68 2.54 34.75 23.65
N ALA A 69 1.58 34.70 24.57
CA ALA A 69 1.87 34.93 25.99
C ALA A 69 2.39 33.70 26.75
N ASN A 70 2.23 32.46 26.24
CA ASN A 70 2.37 31.26 27.08
C ASN A 70 3.05 30.06 26.40
N ASN A 71 4.23 30.20 25.79
CA ASN A 71 5.03 29.00 25.51
C ASN A 71 6.54 29.26 25.48
N ALA A 72 7.09 29.54 26.66
CA ALA A 72 8.40 29.03 27.01
C ALA A 72 8.17 27.87 27.97
N LYS A 73 8.78 26.71 27.67
CA LYS A 73 8.83 25.43 28.42
C LYS A 73 7.86 24.34 27.94
N ASN A 74 8.34 23.47 27.06
CA ASN A 74 8.87 22.16 27.47
C ASN A 74 9.40 21.39 26.24
N GLY A 75 10.59 20.82 26.38
CA GLY A 75 11.17 19.91 25.40
C GLY A 75 10.92 18.45 25.78
N THR A 76 10.78 17.60 24.76
CA THR A 76 11.34 16.24 24.62
C THR A 76 11.01 15.82 23.18
N GLY A 77 12.01 15.93 22.30
CA GLY A 77 11.91 15.49 20.91
C GLY A 77 11.96 13.97 20.79
N GLU A 78 11.44 13.48 19.66
CA GLU A 78 11.58 12.13 19.09
C GLU A 78 10.47 11.09 19.28
N LEU A 79 9.37 11.34 20.01
CA LEU A 79 8.22 10.39 20.06
C LEU A 79 6.89 10.91 19.50
N ASN A 80 6.79 12.18 19.11
CA ASN A 80 5.53 12.78 18.65
C ASN A 80 5.26 12.64 17.14
N SER A 81 6.14 11.96 16.39
CA SER A 81 5.93 11.75 14.93
C SER A 81 5.05 10.54 14.63
N LEU A 82 4.91 9.59 15.56
CA LEU A 82 4.16 8.34 15.37
C LEU A 82 2.70 8.43 15.81
N ASP A 83 2.39 9.25 16.81
CA ASP A 83 1.00 9.49 17.25
C ASP A 83 0.15 10.10 16.12
N ASN A 84 0.78 10.83 15.20
CA ASN A 84 0.11 11.44 14.04
C ASN A 84 -0.12 10.46 12.87
N LEU A 85 0.33 9.20 12.98
CA LEU A 85 -0.04 8.13 12.03
C LEU A 85 -1.21 7.27 12.54
N LEU A 86 -1.70 7.50 13.76
CA LEU A 86 -2.77 6.72 14.35
C LEU A 86 -4.13 7.33 13.98
N TYR A 87 -4.65 6.95 12.82
CA TYR A 87 -5.99 7.36 12.37
C TYR A 87 -7.08 6.75 13.27
N PRO A 88 -8.14 7.50 13.61
CA PRO A 88 -9.27 6.93 14.34
C PRO A 88 -9.92 5.81 13.49
N PRO A 89 -10.57 4.80 14.11
CA PRO A 89 -11.15 3.67 13.38
C PRO A 89 -12.14 4.06 12.27
N SER A 90 -12.80 5.20 12.42
CA SER A 90 -13.69 5.79 11.40
C SER A 90 -12.95 6.34 10.19
N GLU A 91 -11.68 6.69 10.34
CA GLU A 91 -10.82 7.21 9.27
C GLU A 91 -9.85 6.18 8.68
N ASP A 92 -9.83 4.99 9.26
CA ASP A 92 -9.07 3.86 8.77
C ASP A 92 -9.44 3.53 7.32
N ILE A 93 -8.41 3.44 6.47
CA ILE A 93 -8.55 3.23 5.02
C ILE A 93 -9.12 1.84 4.72
N TYR A 94 -8.82 0.84 5.55
CA TYR A 94 -9.36 -0.51 5.40
C TYR A 94 -10.87 -0.54 5.70
N ASN A 95 -11.33 0.21 6.71
CA ASN A 95 -12.75 0.34 7.04
C ASN A 95 -13.54 1.23 6.07
N LYS A 96 -12.93 2.32 5.58
CA LYS A 96 -13.53 3.22 4.58
C LYS A 96 -13.51 2.65 3.17
N GLY A 97 -12.53 1.80 2.86
CA GLY A 97 -12.29 1.25 1.55
C GLY A 97 -13.43 0.33 1.10
N LYS A 98 -13.95 0.56 -0.10
CA LYS A 98 -14.90 -0.38 -0.72
C LYS A 98 -14.10 -1.59 -1.23
N LYS A 99 -14.38 -2.76 -0.68
CA LYS A 99 -13.78 -4.02 -1.15
C LYS A 99 -14.34 -4.37 -2.53
N GLU A 100 -13.58 -4.06 -3.57
CA GLU A 100 -13.92 -4.36 -4.96
C GLU A 100 -13.33 -5.73 -5.34
N ILE A 101 -14.07 -6.82 -5.05
CA ILE A 101 -13.62 -8.21 -5.29
C ILE A 101 -13.75 -8.68 -6.75
N ASP A 102 -14.57 -7.98 -7.54
CA ASP A 102 -14.98 -8.42 -8.87
C ASP A 102 -14.46 -7.49 -9.98
N LEU A 103 -13.28 -6.89 -9.83
CA LEU A 103 -12.69 -6.05 -10.88
C LEU A 103 -12.05 -6.91 -11.97
N ASP A 104 -12.22 -6.49 -13.21
CA ASP A 104 -11.56 -7.08 -14.36
C ASP A 104 -10.07 -6.64 -14.39
N PRO A 105 -9.08 -7.56 -14.33
CA PRO A 105 -7.67 -7.20 -14.33
C PRO A 105 -7.23 -6.48 -15.62
N GLU A 106 -7.89 -6.75 -16.74
CA GLU A 106 -7.61 -6.10 -18.02
C GLU A 106 -8.32 -4.73 -18.14
N ASN A 107 -9.36 -4.48 -17.32
CA ASN A 107 -10.09 -3.22 -17.32
C ASN A 107 -10.68 -2.87 -15.93
N PRO A 108 -10.01 -2.02 -15.14
CA PRO A 108 -10.46 -1.68 -13.78
C PRO A 108 -11.74 -0.85 -13.71
N SER A 109 -12.27 -0.38 -14.86
CA SER A 109 -13.59 0.28 -14.92
C SER A 109 -14.75 -0.69 -15.11
N LYS A 110 -14.47 -1.99 -15.30
CA LYS A 110 -15.46 -3.03 -15.55
C LYS A 110 -15.41 -4.08 -14.45
N ARG A 111 -16.56 -4.70 -14.20
CA ARG A 111 -16.60 -5.90 -13.38
C ARG A 111 -16.18 -7.11 -14.21
N LYS A 112 -15.42 -8.00 -13.58
CA LYS A 112 -15.03 -9.30 -14.12
C LYS A 112 -16.29 -10.07 -14.51
N SER A 113 -16.32 -10.61 -15.73
CA SER A 113 -17.33 -11.59 -16.12
C SER A 113 -17.07 -12.90 -15.37
N LEU A 114 -18.14 -13.55 -14.89
CA LEU A 114 -18.04 -14.91 -14.35
C LEU A 114 -17.42 -15.81 -15.43
N ASN A 115 -16.24 -16.37 -15.15
CA ASN A 115 -15.52 -17.14 -16.16
C ASN A 115 -16.17 -18.51 -16.39
N GLU A 116 -16.94 -19.06 -15.44
CA GLU A 116 -17.50 -20.40 -15.56
C GLU A 116 -18.85 -20.59 -14.83
N ILE A 117 -19.62 -21.56 -15.35
CA ILE A 117 -20.88 -22.02 -14.78
C ILE A 117 -20.59 -22.60 -13.40
N LYS A 118 -21.33 -22.13 -12.40
CA LYS A 118 -21.23 -22.50 -10.99
C LYS A 118 -21.60 -23.98 -10.78
N ALA A 119 -20.73 -24.92 -11.13
CA ALA A 119 -21.01 -26.35 -10.88
C ALA A 119 -19.80 -27.30 -10.81
N THR A 120 -18.62 -26.97 -11.34
CA THR A 120 -17.50 -27.93 -11.37
C THR A 120 -16.24 -27.35 -10.75
N SER A 121 -15.57 -28.16 -9.93
CA SER A 121 -14.18 -27.90 -9.55
C SER A 121 -13.36 -27.79 -10.84
N ASN A 122 -12.49 -26.80 -10.94
CA ASN A 122 -11.52 -26.68 -12.03
C ASN A 122 -10.27 -27.55 -11.79
N GLU A 123 -10.24 -28.26 -10.66
CA GLU A 123 -9.24 -29.25 -10.30
C GLU A 123 -9.77 -30.64 -10.70
N LYS A 124 -8.91 -31.44 -11.32
CA LYS A 124 -9.20 -32.86 -11.58
C LYS A 124 -9.28 -33.61 -10.25
N GLY A 125 -10.13 -34.65 -10.19
CA GLY A 125 -10.19 -35.52 -9.03
C GLY A 125 -8.95 -36.42 -8.95
N PHE A 126 -8.70 -37.01 -7.78
CA PHE A 126 -7.59 -37.96 -7.61
C PHE A 126 -7.61 -39.13 -8.60
N GLU A 127 -8.79 -39.58 -9.05
CA GLU A 127 -8.90 -40.63 -10.07
C GLU A 127 -8.53 -40.14 -11.49
N ASP A 128 -8.59 -38.83 -11.73
CA ASP A 128 -8.34 -38.20 -13.03
C ASP A 128 -6.94 -37.57 -13.14
N ASP A 129 -6.23 -37.39 -12.01
CA ASP A 129 -4.86 -36.88 -11.93
C ASP A 129 -4.10 -37.53 -10.76
N MET A 130 -3.50 -38.67 -11.04
CA MET A 130 -2.66 -39.40 -10.07
C MET A 130 -1.17 -39.08 -10.21
N SER A 131 -0.77 -38.50 -11.33
CA SER A 131 0.63 -38.20 -11.67
C SER A 131 0.90 -36.73 -11.41
N GLY A 132 1.98 -36.41 -10.68
CA GLY A 132 2.46 -35.03 -10.49
C GLY A 132 3.11 -34.42 -11.75
N ASP A 133 2.74 -34.91 -12.95
CA ASP A 133 3.26 -34.49 -14.26
C ASP A 133 2.99 -33.00 -14.55
N ASP A 134 1.99 -32.41 -13.87
CA ASP A 134 1.66 -30.99 -13.97
C ASP A 134 2.52 -30.09 -13.09
N LEU A 135 3.41 -30.67 -12.28
CA LEU A 135 4.36 -29.93 -11.46
C LEU A 135 5.61 -29.60 -12.29
N ASP A 136 5.78 -28.32 -12.61
CA ASP A 136 6.97 -27.80 -13.31
C ASP A 136 8.23 -27.88 -12.41
N VAL A 137 8.77 -29.09 -12.22
CA VAL A 137 9.98 -29.32 -11.42
C VAL A 137 11.22 -29.14 -12.30
N PRO A 138 12.08 -28.16 -12.01
CA PRO A 138 13.25 -27.91 -12.84
C PRO A 138 14.19 -29.12 -12.84
N GLY A 139 14.49 -29.65 -14.03
CA GLY A 139 15.37 -30.80 -14.21
C GLY A 139 14.66 -32.16 -14.23
N SER A 140 13.34 -32.23 -14.05
CA SER A 140 12.57 -33.48 -14.13
C SER A 140 12.54 -34.11 -15.53
N GLU A 141 12.82 -33.33 -16.58
CA GLU A 141 12.87 -33.82 -17.97
C GLU A 141 14.20 -34.51 -18.35
N LEU A 142 15.20 -34.46 -17.47
CA LEU A 142 16.56 -34.91 -17.80
C LEU A 142 16.71 -36.43 -17.74
N ASP A 143 15.84 -37.09 -17.00
CA ASP A 143 15.92 -38.50 -16.65
C ASP A 143 14.68 -39.32 -17.07
N ASP A 144 13.68 -38.74 -17.77
CA ASP A 144 12.50 -39.41 -18.37
C ASP A 144 12.74 -40.84 -18.94
N GLN A 145 13.90 -41.06 -19.57
CA GLN A 145 14.26 -42.36 -20.14
C GLN A 145 14.52 -43.43 -19.08
N GLN A 146 15.07 -43.05 -17.92
CA GLN A 146 15.36 -43.89 -16.77
C GLN A 146 14.11 -44.16 -15.93
N GLU A 147 13.25 -43.16 -15.75
CA GLU A 147 11.88 -43.31 -15.22
C GLU A 147 11.11 -44.37 -16.01
N SER A 148 11.10 -44.27 -17.35
CA SER A 148 10.38 -45.20 -18.24
C SER A 148 10.80 -46.67 -18.09
N VAL A 149 12.07 -46.92 -17.71
CA VAL A 149 12.60 -48.26 -17.48
C VAL A 149 12.62 -48.65 -15.99
N GLY A 150 12.11 -47.80 -15.11
CA GLY A 150 12.05 -48.00 -13.65
C GLY A 150 13.43 -48.16 -13.01
N SER A 151 14.45 -47.54 -13.61
CA SER A 151 15.84 -47.59 -13.11
C SER A 151 16.24 -46.33 -12.34
N GLU A 152 15.31 -45.38 -12.22
CA GLU A 152 15.46 -44.20 -11.39
C GLU A 152 15.28 -44.53 -9.91
N ASP A 153 16.06 -43.83 -9.08
CA ASP A 153 15.99 -43.91 -7.62
C ASP A 153 15.27 -42.68 -7.08
N GLU A 154 13.93 -42.72 -7.08
CA GLU A 154 13.07 -41.60 -6.66
C GLU A 154 13.32 -41.14 -5.21
N GLU A 155 13.85 -42.03 -4.37
CA GLU A 155 14.18 -41.74 -2.97
C GLU A 155 15.46 -40.89 -2.83
N ASN A 156 16.34 -40.87 -3.84
CA ASN A 156 17.62 -40.17 -3.80
C ASN A 156 17.69 -38.98 -4.77
N ASN A 157 16.55 -38.39 -5.09
CA ASN A 157 16.48 -37.13 -5.81
C ASN A 157 16.86 -35.96 -4.88
N TYR A 158 17.45 -34.90 -5.44
CA TYR A 158 17.90 -33.71 -4.67
C TYR A 158 16.79 -33.10 -3.80
N TYR A 159 15.52 -33.27 -4.21
CA TYR A 159 14.35 -32.78 -3.49
C TYR A 159 13.79 -33.77 -2.44
N SER A 160 14.17 -35.06 -2.49
CA SER A 160 13.80 -36.10 -1.50
C SER A 160 14.74 -36.13 -0.29
N LEU A 161 15.97 -35.61 -0.40
CA LEU A 161 17.00 -35.68 0.65
C LEU A 161 16.76 -34.71 1.84
N GLY A 162 15.72 -33.89 1.79
CA GLY A 162 15.46 -32.80 2.74
C GLY A 162 14.54 -33.17 3.90
N GLY A 163 14.98 -34.06 4.79
CA GLY A 163 14.33 -34.35 6.08
C GLY A 163 15.28 -34.16 7.26
N ASP A 164 14.74 -33.82 8.45
CA ASP A 164 15.48 -33.49 9.69
C ASP A 164 16.45 -34.58 10.23
N SER A 165 16.67 -35.69 9.51
CA SER A 165 17.51 -36.82 9.96
C SER A 165 18.37 -37.47 8.87
N HIS A 166 18.69 -36.77 7.79
CA HIS A 166 19.68 -37.25 6.80
C HIS A 166 21.10 -36.78 7.16
N ASN A 167 21.88 -37.66 7.80
CA ASN A 167 23.32 -37.47 8.09
C ASN A 167 24.21 -38.42 7.25
N ASP A 168 23.64 -39.06 6.23
CA ASP A 168 24.29 -40.08 5.42
C ASP A 168 24.63 -39.62 3.99
N LEU A 169 24.44 -38.32 3.70
CA LEU A 169 24.76 -37.71 2.41
C LEU A 169 26.27 -37.73 2.15
N ASP A 170 26.65 -38.03 0.91
CA ASP A 170 28.06 -38.05 0.50
C ASP A 170 28.72 -36.66 0.53
N GLU A 171 27.91 -35.58 0.52
CA GLU A 171 28.35 -34.19 0.68
C GLU A 171 28.89 -33.88 2.08
N ASP A 172 28.48 -34.64 3.11
CA ASP A 172 28.99 -34.50 4.48
C ASP A 172 30.36 -35.17 4.70
N LYS A 173 30.84 -35.97 3.72
CA LYS A 173 32.11 -36.73 3.81
C LYS A 173 33.26 -36.04 3.05
N GLY A 174 33.35 -34.71 3.16
CA GLY A 174 34.40 -33.89 2.57
C GLY A 174 35.83 -34.37 2.85
#